data_AF-T0G884-F1
#
_entry.id   AF-T0G884-F1
#
_cell.length_a   1.000
_cell.length_b   1.000
_cell.length_c   1.000
_cell.angle_alpha   90.00
_cell.angle_beta   90.00
_cell.angle_gamma   90.00
#
_symmetry.space_group_name_H-M   'P 1'
#
loop_
_entity.id
_entity.type
_entity.pdbx_description
1 polymer ?
#
loop_
_entity_poly.entity_id
_entity_poly.type
_entity_poly.pdbx_seq_one_letter_code
_entity_poly.pdbx_strand_id
1 'polypeptide(L)' 'MERATKAVKSAGIERARIVMDLKNQRIDIIIGESGNAPKADEWDRE' A
#
# COMPACT_ATOMS: atom_id res chain seq x y z
N MET A 1 -10.04 1.18 -1.98
CA MET A 1 -8.67 1.29 -2.53
C MET A 1 -8.49 2.52 -3.42
N GLU A 2 -9.36 2.77 -4.39
CA GLU A 2 -9.21 3.86 -5.38
C GLU A 2 -8.88 5.24 -4.79
N ARG A 3 -9.50 5.63 -3.67
CA ARG A 3 -9.23 6.92 -2.99
C ARG A 3 -7.81 7.00 -2.39
N ALA A 4 -7.33 5.92 -1.77
CA ALA A 4 -6.01 5.89 -1.13
C ALA A 4 -4.90 5.97 -2.20
N THR A 5 -5.02 5.20 -3.27
CA THR A 5 -4.07 5.25 -4.40
C THR A 5 -4.07 6.61 -5.10
N LYS A 6 -5.25 7.23 -5.28
CA LYS A 6 -5.37 8.60 -5.80
C LYS A 6 -4.64 9.61 -4.91
N ALA A 7 -4.80 9.50 -3.58
CA ALA A 7 -4.14 10.38 -2.63
C ALA A 7 -2.60 10.25 -2.67
N VAL A 8 -2.08 9.02 -2.73
CA VAL A 8 -0.63 8.75 -2.86
C VAL A 8 -0.07 9.38 -4.15
N LYS A 9 -0.76 9.18 -5.28
CA LYS A 9 -0.36 9.76 -6.57
C LYS A 9 -0.42 11.29 -6.56
N SER A 10 -1.49 11.89 -5.99
CA SER A 10 -1.61 13.35 -5.91
C SER A 10 -0.57 14.00 -5.00
N ALA A 11 -0.07 13.24 -4.02
CA ALA A 11 1.01 13.68 -3.14
C ALA A 11 2.42 13.56 -3.77
N GLY A 12 2.52 13.10 -5.03
CA GLY A 12 3.79 12.97 -5.74
C GLY A 12 4.65 11.80 -5.26
N ILE A 13 4.07 10.85 -4.52
CA ILE A 13 4.78 9.69 -3.98
C ILE A 13 4.79 8.60 -5.06
N GLU A 14 5.97 8.19 -5.49
CA GLU A 14 6.14 7.19 -6.54
C GLU A 14 5.86 5.75 -6.05
N ARG A 15 6.23 5.45 -4.80
CA ARG A 15 6.06 4.12 -4.19
C ARG A 15 5.54 4.25 -2.75
N ALA A 16 4.50 3.50 -2.44
CA ALA A 16 3.95 3.38 -1.09
C ALA A 16 3.36 1.99 -0.86
N ARG A 17 3.39 1.52 0.38
CA ARG A 17 2.68 0.32 0.82
C ARG A 17 1.39 0.74 1.50
N ILE A 18 0.27 0.18 1.06
CA ILE A 18 -1.05 0.42 1.66
C ILE A 18 -1.45 -0.85 2.41
N VAL A 19 -1.57 -0.74 3.72
CA VAL A 19 -2.05 -1.83 4.59
C VAL A 19 -3.45 -1.47 5.07
N MET A 20 -4.39 -2.40 4.91
CA MET A 20 -5.78 -2.21 5.32
C MET A 20 -6.13 -3.17 6.45
N ASP A 21 -6.37 -2.61 7.63
CA ASP A 21 -6.88 -3.36 8.77
C ASP A 21 -8.41 -3.23 8.81
N LEU A 22 -9.09 -4.27 8.33
CA LEU A 22 -10.55 -4.34 8.27
C LEU A 22 -11.19 -4.47 9.66
N LYS A 23 -10.50 -5.06 10.63
CA LYS A 23 -11.01 -5.26 11.98
C LYS A 23 -11.07 -3.93 12.72
N ASN A 24 -10.01 -3.13 12.58
CA ASN A 24 -9.90 -1.83 13.23
C ASN A 24 -10.33 -0.66 12.34
N GLN A 25 -10.87 -0.94 11.15
CA GLN A 25 -11.30 0.06 10.15
C GLN A 25 -10.23 1.12 9.84
N ARG A 26 -8.97 0.67 9.74
CA ARG A 26 -7.81 1.55 9.61
C ARG A 26 -7.09 1.29 8.28
N ILE A 27 -6.60 2.38 7.68
CA ILE A 27 -5.76 2.34 6.49
C ILE A 27 -4.42 3.00 6.84
N ASP A 28 -3.34 2.23 6.74
CA ASP A 28 -1.98 2.72 6.93
C ASP A 28 -1.31 2.89 5.56
N ILE A 29 -0.80 4.10 5.31
CA ILE A 29 -0.02 4.43 4.11
C ILE A 29 1.43 4.63 4.54
N ILE A 30 2.28 3.69 4.16
CA ILE A 30 3.70 3.68 4.52
C ILE A 30 4.48 4.25 3.34
N ILE A 31 5.17 5.36 3.58
CA ILE A 31 5.92 6.14 2.59
C ILE A 31 7.41 6.08 2.96
N GLY A 32 8.28 5.85 1.98
CA GLY A 32 9.72 5.81 2.23
C GLY A 32 10.28 4.43 2.60
N GLU A 33 9.57 3.33 2.30
CA GLU A 33 10.19 2.00 2.26
C GLU A 33 11.12 1.90 1.04
N SER A 34 12.28 2.56 1.11
CA SER A 34 13.40 2.33 0.21
C SER A 34 13.95 0.93 0.48
N GLY A 35 13.48 -0.07 -0.27
CA GLY A 35 14.22 -1.31 -0.47
C GLY A 35 13.55 -2.62 -0.09
N ASN A 36 12.29 -2.64 0.35
CA ASN A 36 11.59 -3.91 0.54
C ASN A 36 10.27 -3.90 -0.25
N ALA A 37 10.36 -4.25 -1.53
CA ALA A 37 9.16 -4.65 -2.25
C ALA A 37 8.52 -5.80 -1.47
N PRO A 38 7.19 -5.78 -1.22
CA PRO A 38 6.53 -6.95 -0.66
C PRO A 38 6.82 -8.12 -1.61
N LYS A 39 7.42 -9.20 -1.09
CA LYS A 39 7.54 -10.45 -1.84
C LYS A 39 6.13 -10.84 -2.26
N ALA A 40 5.93 -11.09 -3.55
CA ALA A 40 4.68 -11.63 -4.05
C ALA A 40 4.33 -12.87 -3.22
N ASP A 41 3.16 -12.84 -2.57
CA ASP A 41 2.73 -13.95 -1.74
C ASP A 41 2.41 -15.14 -2.66
N GLU A 42 2.66 -16.36 -2.17
CA GLU A 42 2.47 -17.59 -2.94
C GLU A 42 1.01 -17.79 -3.40
N TRP A 43 0.09 -17.04 -2.80
CA TRP A 43 -1.35 -17.02 -3.06
C TRP A 43 -1.74 -16.05 -4.20
N ASP A 44 -0.84 -15.19 -4.68
CA ASP A 44 -1.10 -14.31 -5.84
C ASP A 44 -1.00 -15.06 -7.19
N ARG A 45 -0.71 -16.37 -7.17
CA ARG A 45 -0.51 -17.24 -8.36
C ARG A 45 -1.63 -18.27 -8.62
N GLU A 46 -2.70 -18.27 -7.85
CA GLU A 46 -3.93 -19.04 -8.17
C GLU A 46 -4.93 -18.18 -8.95
#